data_AF-A0A1E4FUJ5-F1
#
_entry.id   AF-A0A1E4FUJ5-F1
#
_cell.length_a   1.000
_cell.length_b   1.000
_cell.length_c   1.000
_cell.angle_alpha   90.00
_cell.angle_beta   90.00
_cell.angle_gamma   90.00
#
_symmetry.space_group_name_H-M   'P 1'
#
loop_
_entity.id
_entity.type
_entity.pdbx_description
1 polymer ?
#
loop_
_entity_poly.entity_id
_entity_poly.type
_entity_poly.pdbx_seq_one_letter_code
_entity_poly.pdbx_strand_id
1 'polypeptide(L)'
;MTLDDLKRLLTRQTLFRLDAILSPRLVPIFYALGLAAILLWAISHFFFRFGTGFGDGLWGLLEIAVFGLLAFVGLRIGCEALLVWFKSHEQSGDSVQRSRYSASLLDEVRDAIRDLAEEGEDPDYAEADEYFTPATEPVPQVPPVPAAPPTPPAPAAREPATRPGETHKPRRTARRTPPKSVT
;
A
#
# COMPACT_ATOMS: atom_id res chain seq x y z
N MET A 1 -17.45 17.30 -30.02
CA MET A 1 -17.31 16.01 -29.30
C MET A 1 -18.69 15.61 -28.81
N THR A 2 -19.16 14.43 -29.18
CA THR A 2 -20.50 13.94 -28.82
C THR A 2 -20.49 13.41 -27.38
N LEU A 3 -21.62 13.54 -26.68
CA LEU A 3 -21.77 13.05 -25.30
C LEU A 3 -21.47 11.54 -25.19
N ASP A 4 -21.71 10.79 -26.26
CA ASP A 4 -21.40 9.36 -26.33
C ASP A 4 -19.89 9.08 -26.32
N ASP A 5 -19.05 9.93 -26.92
CA ASP A 5 -17.59 9.77 -26.86
C ASP A 5 -17.03 10.15 -25.50
N LEU A 6 -17.59 11.17 -24.84
CA LEU A 6 -17.28 11.47 -23.43
C LEU A 6 -17.70 10.30 -22.54
N LYS A 7 -18.91 9.76 -22.75
CA LYS A 7 -19.41 8.61 -22.00
C LYS A 7 -18.52 7.39 -22.24
N ARG A 8 -18.05 7.17 -23.47
CA ARG A 8 -17.18 6.05 -23.87
C ARG A 8 -15.74 6.21 -23.38
N LEU A 9 -15.21 7.42 -23.34
CA LEU A 9 -13.89 7.76 -22.78
C LEU A 9 -13.89 7.73 -21.25
N LEU A 10 -14.98 8.19 -20.59
CA LEU A 10 -15.16 8.01 -19.15
C LEU A 10 -15.35 6.53 -18.79
N THR A 11 -16.10 5.74 -19.57
CA THR A 11 -16.46 4.38 -19.13
C THR A 11 -15.42 3.29 -19.37
N ARG A 12 -14.51 3.38 -20.37
CA ARG A 12 -13.89 2.13 -20.87
C ARG A 12 -12.56 1.66 -20.30
N GLN A 13 -11.65 2.50 -19.79
CA GLN A 13 -10.35 1.95 -19.33
C GLN A 13 -9.46 2.90 -18.56
N THR A 14 -9.56 4.21 -18.81
CA THR A 14 -8.68 5.21 -18.21
C THR A 14 -9.18 5.70 -16.86
N LEU A 15 -10.50 5.76 -16.65
CA LEU A 15 -11.05 6.05 -15.32
C LEU A 15 -10.74 4.95 -14.31
N PHE A 16 -10.75 3.66 -14.64
CA PHE A 16 -10.44 2.62 -13.65
C PHE A 16 -9.02 2.71 -13.06
N ARG A 17 -8.04 3.22 -13.81
CA ARG A 17 -6.66 3.43 -13.33
C ARG A 17 -6.48 4.78 -12.63
N LEU A 18 -7.23 5.81 -13.02
CA LEU A 18 -7.24 7.11 -12.37
C LEU A 18 -8.04 7.08 -11.07
N ASP A 19 -9.20 6.42 -11.03
CA ASP A 19 -10.10 6.32 -9.89
C ASP A 19 -9.48 5.56 -8.73
N ALA A 20 -8.67 4.53 -8.99
CA ALA A 20 -7.87 3.84 -7.98
C ALA A 20 -6.79 4.74 -7.34
N ILE A 21 -6.26 5.72 -8.08
CA ILE A 21 -5.24 6.67 -7.60
C ILE A 21 -5.89 7.94 -7.00
N LEU A 22 -7.07 8.31 -7.50
CA LEU A 22 -7.85 9.46 -7.03
C LEU A 22 -8.61 9.12 -5.74
N SER A 23 -9.04 7.86 -5.57
CA SER A 23 -9.76 7.32 -4.41
C SER A 23 -9.20 7.81 -3.06
N PRO A 24 -7.89 7.65 -2.74
CA PRO A 24 -7.36 8.09 -1.44
C PRO A 24 -7.32 9.61 -1.26
N ARG A 25 -7.38 10.40 -2.34
CA ARG A 25 -7.31 11.87 -2.29
C ARG A 25 -8.65 12.57 -2.51
N LEU A 26 -9.65 11.88 -3.03
CA LEU A 26 -10.93 12.49 -3.39
C LEU A 26 -11.75 12.83 -2.14
N VAL A 27 -11.70 11.99 -1.11
CA VAL A 27 -12.43 12.20 0.14
C VAL A 27 -12.03 13.49 0.88
N PRO A 28 -10.73 13.78 1.12
CA PRO A 28 -10.37 15.05 1.75
C PRO A 28 -10.72 16.27 0.89
N ILE A 29 -10.61 16.17 -0.44
CA ILE A 29 -11.01 17.26 -1.36
C ILE A 29 -12.52 17.50 -1.29
N PHE A 30 -13.32 16.43 -1.33
CA PHE A 30 -14.78 16.51 -1.26
C PHE A 30 -15.25 17.03 0.10
N TYR A 31 -14.58 16.63 1.19
CA TYR A 31 -14.84 17.17 2.52
C TYR A 31 -14.57 18.67 2.60
N ALA A 32 -13.42 19.13 2.09
CA ALA A 32 -13.07 20.54 2.07
C ALA A 32 -14.05 21.36 1.21
N LEU A 33 -14.42 20.86 0.03
CA LEU A 33 -15.40 21.50 -0.85
C LEU A 33 -16.80 21.53 -0.23
N GLY A 34 -17.24 20.43 0.38
CA GLY A 34 -18.53 20.37 1.06
C GLY A 34 -18.60 21.33 2.24
N LEU A 35 -17.52 21.41 3.03
CA LEU A 35 -17.43 22.35 4.14
C LEU A 35 -17.44 23.80 3.65
N ALA A 36 -16.68 24.11 2.59
CA ALA A 36 -16.68 25.43 1.96
C ALA A 36 -18.07 25.80 1.41
N ALA A 37 -18.78 24.86 0.79
CA ALA A 37 -20.13 25.06 0.28
C ALA A 37 -21.13 25.36 1.42
N ILE A 38 -21.09 24.58 2.51
CA ILE A 38 -21.92 24.82 3.69
C ILE A 38 -21.62 26.18 4.31
N LEU A 39 -20.34 26.54 4.43
CA LEU A 39 -19.92 27.83 4.98
C LEU A 39 -20.41 29.00 4.12
N LEU A 40 -20.19 28.92 2.81
CA LEU A 40 -20.62 29.97 1.88
C LEU A 40 -22.15 30.10 1.86
N TRP A 41 -22.87 28.99 1.88
CA TRP A 41 -24.33 28.97 2.01
C TRP A 41 -24.79 29.60 3.33
N ALA A 42 -24.17 29.26 4.46
CA ALA A 42 -24.55 29.82 5.76
C ALA A 42 -24.35 31.34 5.79
N ILE A 43 -23.24 31.84 5.26
CA ILE A 43 -22.94 33.27 5.19
C ILE A 43 -23.94 33.98 4.28
N SER A 44 -24.17 33.46 3.06
CA SER A 44 -25.09 34.09 2.11
C SER A 44 -26.52 34.10 2.63
N HIS A 45 -26.98 33.00 3.25
CA HIS A 45 -28.29 32.89 3.87
C HIS A 45 -28.44 33.84 5.06
N PHE A 46 -27.42 33.95 5.91
CA PHE A 46 -27.42 34.86 7.05
C PHE A 46 -27.65 36.31 6.60
N PHE A 47 -26.84 36.81 5.66
CA PHE A 47 -26.98 38.18 5.17
C PHE A 47 -28.28 38.41 4.41
N PHE A 48 -28.74 37.43 3.63
CA PHE A 48 -30.00 37.54 2.92
C PHE A 48 -31.18 37.67 3.88
N ARG A 49 -31.24 36.85 4.93
CA ARG A 49 -32.31 36.88 5.93
C ARG A 49 -32.22 38.08 6.88
N PHE A 50 -31.01 38.50 7.26
CA PHE A 50 -30.84 39.73 8.04
C PHE A 50 -31.19 40.99 7.23
N GLY A 51 -31.00 40.97 5.91
CA GLY A 51 -31.33 42.07 5.03
C GLY A 51 -32.85 42.32 4.91
N THR A 52 -33.69 41.30 5.10
CA THR A 52 -35.16 41.46 5.05
C THR A 52 -35.72 41.97 6.37
N GLY A 53 -35.06 41.71 7.50
CA GLY A 53 -35.41 42.28 8.79
C GLY A 53 -34.76 41.56 9.97
N PHE A 54 -34.82 42.18 11.16
CA PHE A 54 -34.20 41.62 12.36
C PHE A 54 -34.84 40.29 12.81
N GLY A 55 -36.16 40.18 12.75
CA GLY A 55 -36.88 38.94 13.09
C GLY A 55 -36.58 37.78 12.13
N ASP A 56 -36.50 38.08 10.83
CA ASP A 56 -36.09 37.12 9.81
C ASP A 56 -34.63 36.69 9.97
N GLY A 57 -33.76 37.61 10.37
CA GLY A 57 -32.37 37.30 10.70
C GLY A 57 -32.26 36.31 11.88
N LEU A 58 -33.05 36.50 12.93
CA LEU A 58 -33.06 35.60 14.09
C LEU A 58 -33.59 34.21 13.73
N TRP A 59 -34.65 34.16 12.92
CA TRP A 59 -35.16 32.90 12.35
C TRP A 59 -34.15 32.25 11.41
N GLY A 60 -33.46 33.04 10.60
CA GLY A 60 -32.39 32.60 9.70
C GLY A 60 -31.21 31.99 10.45
N LEU A 61 -30.87 32.50 11.64
CA LEU A 61 -29.83 31.92 12.49
C LEU A 61 -30.23 30.51 12.98
N LEU A 62 -31.50 30.34 13.39
CA LEU A 62 -32.03 29.03 13.76
C LEU A 62 -32.03 28.07 12.56
N GLU A 63 -32.41 28.57 11.38
CA GLU A 63 -32.39 27.84 10.12
C GLU A 63 -30.98 27.36 9.79
N ILE A 64 -29.97 28.24 9.87
CA ILE A 64 -28.56 27.87 9.66
C ILE A 64 -28.10 26.83 10.68
N ALA A 65 -28.51 26.96 11.95
CA ALA A 65 -28.12 25.98 12.98
C ALA A 65 -28.68 24.59 12.66
N VAL A 66 -29.96 24.49 12.28
CA VAL A 66 -30.61 23.20 11.99
C VAL A 66 -30.16 22.63 10.65
N PHE A 67 -30.29 23.39 9.56
CA PHE A 67 -29.95 22.93 8.22
C PHE A 67 -28.45 22.85 7.99
N GLY A 68 -27.65 23.74 8.60
CA GLY A 68 -26.18 23.65 8.54
C GLY A 68 -25.66 22.41 9.27
N LEU A 69 -26.22 22.07 10.44
CA LEU A 69 -25.86 20.84 11.15
C LEU A 69 -26.33 19.60 10.37
N LEU A 70 -27.55 19.63 9.82
CA LEU A 70 -28.06 18.55 8.97
C LEU A 70 -27.19 18.37 7.72
N ALA A 71 -26.78 19.45 7.06
CA ALA A 71 -25.89 19.42 5.91
C ALA A 71 -24.50 18.88 6.29
N PHE A 72 -23.98 19.22 7.48
CA PHE A 72 -22.73 18.66 7.98
C PHE A 72 -22.81 17.16 8.23
N VAL A 73 -23.91 16.67 8.82
CA VAL A 73 -24.17 15.24 8.99
C VAL A 73 -24.33 14.55 7.63
N GLY A 74 -25.07 15.16 6.70
CA GLY A 74 -25.20 14.66 5.33
C GLY A 74 -23.86 14.58 4.61
N LEU A 75 -23.00 15.58 4.78
CA LEU A 75 -21.63 15.58 4.24
C LEU A 75 -20.80 14.42 4.82
N ARG A 76 -20.92 14.17 6.14
CA ARG A 76 -20.26 13.02 6.79
C ARG A 76 -20.72 11.71 6.19
N ILE A 77 -22.03 11.49 6.12
CA ILE A 77 -22.61 10.28 5.55
C ILE A 77 -22.18 10.13 4.09
N GLY A 78 -22.20 11.21 3.31
CA GLY A 78 -21.77 11.21 1.92
C GLY A 78 -20.30 10.81 1.75
N CYS A 79 -19.40 11.35 2.60
CA CYS A 79 -17.98 10.99 2.56
C CYS A 79 -17.74 9.51 2.91
N GLU A 80 -18.42 9.00 3.93
CA GLU A 80 -18.33 7.58 4.32
C GLU A 80 -18.92 6.66 3.24
N ALA A 81 -20.06 7.03 2.66
CA ALA A 81 -20.66 6.30 1.55
C ALA A 81 -19.72 6.26 0.34
N LEU A 82 -19.01 7.36 0.05
CA LEU A 82 -18.01 7.43 -1.00
C LEU A 82 -16.83 6.48 -0.72
N LEU A 83 -16.33 6.46 0.52
CA LEU A 83 -15.28 5.53 0.94
C LEU A 83 -15.71 4.07 0.78
N VAL A 84 -16.92 3.72 1.22
CA VAL A 84 -17.48 2.37 1.07
C VAL A 84 -17.66 2.01 -0.40
N TRP A 85 -18.12 2.96 -1.22
CA TRP A 85 -18.28 2.77 -2.65
C TRP A 85 -16.94 2.49 -3.34
N PHE A 86 -15.92 3.32 -3.09
CA PHE A 86 -14.58 3.10 -3.63
C PHE A 86 -13.98 1.77 -3.16
N LYS A 87 -14.12 1.44 -1.87
CA LYS A 87 -13.65 0.16 -1.31
C LYS A 87 -14.29 -1.05 -1.99
N SER A 88 -15.58 -0.98 -2.31
CA SER A 88 -16.29 -2.04 -3.06
C SER A 88 -15.80 -2.17 -4.50
N HIS A 89 -15.45 -1.05 -5.15
CA HIS A 89 -14.96 -1.03 -6.53
C HIS A 89 -13.49 -1.47 -6.63
N GLU A 90 -12.67 -1.24 -5.61
CA GLU A 90 -11.31 -1.80 -5.53
C GLU A 90 -11.31 -3.34 -5.56
N GLN A 91 -12.22 -3.98 -4.83
CA GLN A 91 -12.38 -5.46 -4.85
C GLN A 91 -12.76 -5.99 -6.24
N SER A 92 -13.54 -5.21 -6.98
CA SER A 92 -13.95 -5.56 -8.35
C SER A 92 -12.78 -5.44 -9.34
N GLY A 93 -11.89 -4.45 -9.16
CA GLY A 93 -10.69 -4.28 -9.99
C GLY A 93 -9.63 -5.36 -9.75
N ASP A 94 -9.44 -5.77 -8.50
CA ASP A 94 -8.41 -6.75 -8.12
C ASP A 94 -8.72 -8.16 -8.67
N SER A 95 -10.01 -8.55 -8.66
CA SER A 95 -10.44 -9.82 -9.26
C SER A 95 -10.22 -9.89 -10.77
N VAL A 96 -10.36 -8.75 -11.48
CA VAL A 96 -10.14 -8.66 -12.93
C VAL A 96 -8.65 -8.61 -13.29
N GLN A 97 -7.81 -7.97 -12.47
CA GLN A 97 -6.36 -8.03 -12.65
C GLN A 97 -5.86 -9.45 -12.39
N ARG A 98 -6.28 -10.07 -11.27
CA ARG A 98 -5.88 -11.44 -10.92
C ARG A 98 -6.29 -12.45 -11.99
N SER A 99 -7.50 -12.37 -12.55
CA SER A 99 -7.93 -13.28 -13.62
C SER A 99 -7.11 -13.12 -14.91
N ARG A 100 -6.63 -11.92 -15.23
CA ARG A 100 -5.72 -11.69 -16.37
C ARG A 100 -4.32 -12.23 -16.13
N TYR A 101 -3.76 -12.05 -14.92
CA TYR A 101 -2.47 -12.65 -14.55
C TYR A 101 -2.55 -14.18 -14.50
N SER A 102 -3.65 -14.76 -14.00
CA SER A 102 -3.86 -16.20 -14.05
C SER A 102 -3.91 -16.72 -15.48
N ALA A 103 -4.59 -16.00 -16.39
CA ALA A 103 -4.68 -16.37 -17.79
C ALA A 103 -3.32 -16.28 -18.50
N SER A 104 -2.50 -15.27 -18.22
CA SER A 104 -1.16 -15.16 -18.80
C SER A 104 -0.17 -16.19 -18.25
N LEU A 105 -0.20 -16.46 -16.93
CA LEU A 105 0.66 -17.48 -16.32
C LEU A 105 0.31 -18.89 -16.80
N LEU A 106 -0.97 -19.20 -16.99
CA LEU A 106 -1.37 -20.49 -17.55
C LEU A 106 -0.94 -20.62 -19.02
N ASP A 107 -0.95 -19.53 -19.77
CA ASP A 107 -0.47 -19.51 -21.15
C ASP A 107 1.04 -19.71 -21.22
N GLU A 108 1.80 -19.00 -20.38
CA GLU A 108 3.26 -19.12 -20.25
C GLU A 108 3.69 -20.51 -19.76
N VAL A 109 3.00 -21.09 -18.78
CA VAL A 109 3.25 -22.47 -18.32
C VAL A 109 2.91 -23.48 -19.42
N ARG A 110 1.84 -23.25 -20.19
CA ARG A 110 1.48 -24.11 -21.33
C ARG A 110 2.52 -24.05 -22.44
N ASP A 111 3.05 -22.86 -22.71
CA ASP A 111 4.11 -22.62 -23.69
C ASP A 111 5.41 -23.32 -23.27
N ALA A 112 5.83 -23.14 -22.01
CA ALA A 112 7.00 -23.83 -21.46
C ALA A 112 6.87 -25.37 -21.46
N ILE A 113 5.67 -25.91 -21.25
CA ILE A 113 5.39 -27.35 -21.37
C ILE A 113 5.45 -27.79 -22.85
N ARG A 114 5.15 -26.91 -23.80
CA ARG A 114 5.31 -27.20 -25.22
C ARG A 114 6.78 -27.24 -25.62
N ASP A 115 7.54 -26.24 -25.22
CA ASP A 115 8.98 -26.19 -25.47
C ASP A 115 9.69 -27.41 -24.88
N LEU A 116 9.40 -27.78 -23.63
CA LEU A 116 10.01 -28.96 -23.00
C LEU A 116 9.62 -30.28 -23.68
N ALA A 117 8.46 -30.34 -24.31
CA ALA A 117 8.02 -31.51 -25.07
C ALA A 117 8.66 -31.58 -26.47
N GLU A 118 9.03 -30.42 -27.04
CA GLU A 118 9.77 -30.34 -28.30
C GLU A 118 11.27 -30.58 -28.09
N GLU A 119 11.81 -30.28 -26.91
CA GLU A 119 13.23 -30.49 -26.55
C GLU A 119 13.53 -31.92 -26.01
N GLY A 120 12.52 -32.79 -25.93
CA GLY A 120 12.62 -34.14 -25.36
C GLY A 120 13.11 -35.26 -26.29
N GLU A 121 13.65 -34.95 -27.48
CA GLU A 121 13.92 -35.97 -28.51
C GLU A 121 15.39 -36.19 -28.91
N ASP A 122 16.37 -35.80 -28.08
CA ASP A 122 17.77 -36.25 -28.25
C ASP A 122 18.45 -36.63 -26.92
N PRO A 123 18.46 -37.93 -26.55
CA PRO A 123 19.19 -38.43 -25.40
C PRO A 123 20.65 -38.72 -25.77
N ASP A 124 21.51 -37.71 -25.70
CA ASP A 124 22.96 -37.85 -25.89
C ASP A 124 23.62 -38.40 -24.59
N TYR A 125 23.30 -39.64 -24.21
CA TYR A 125 23.86 -40.33 -23.03
C TYR A 125 25.20 -41.04 -23.31
N ALA A 126 25.99 -40.57 -24.29
CA ALA A 126 27.25 -41.22 -24.68
C ALA A 126 28.49 -40.78 -23.84
N GLU A 127 28.38 -39.75 -22.99
CA GLU A 127 29.55 -39.14 -22.31
C GLU A 127 29.77 -39.56 -20.84
N ALA A 128 28.92 -40.41 -20.27
CA ALA A 128 28.96 -40.72 -18.83
C ALA A 128 30.04 -41.75 -18.39
N ASP A 129 30.75 -42.39 -19.33
CA ASP A 129 31.69 -43.48 -19.02
C ASP A 129 33.15 -43.04 -18.80
N GLU A 130 33.49 -41.75 -18.90
CA GLU A 130 34.89 -41.30 -18.87
C GLU A 130 35.44 -40.93 -17.46
N TYR A 131 34.67 -41.13 -16.38
CA TYR A 131 35.07 -40.74 -15.01
C TYR A 131 35.55 -41.89 -14.08
N PHE A 132 35.94 -43.04 -14.63
CA PHE A 132 36.60 -44.08 -13.82
C PHE A 132 38.12 -43.84 -13.74
N THR A 133 38.55 -42.96 -12.83
CA THR A 133 39.96 -42.86 -12.42
C THR A 133 40.34 -44.03 -11.50
N PRO A 134 41.41 -44.81 -11.78
CA PRO A 134 41.83 -45.93 -10.93
C PRO A 134 42.30 -45.49 -9.53
N ALA A 135 41.88 -46.22 -8.49
CA ALA A 135 42.10 -45.91 -7.07
C ALA A 135 43.54 -46.19 -6.57
N THR A 136 44.57 -45.58 -7.17
CA THR A 136 45.97 -45.75 -6.71
C THR A 136 46.76 -44.46 -6.50
N GLU A 137 46.13 -43.28 -6.56
CA GLU A 137 46.82 -42.02 -6.32
C GLU A 137 46.81 -41.64 -4.83
N PRO A 138 47.97 -41.34 -4.19
CA PRO A 138 48.01 -40.95 -2.79
C PRO A 138 47.44 -39.54 -2.58
N VAL A 139 46.59 -39.39 -1.56
CA VAL A 139 46.00 -38.09 -1.18
C VAL A 139 47.11 -37.04 -0.91
N PRO A 140 47.04 -35.83 -1.49
CA PRO A 140 48.03 -34.78 -1.23
C PRO A 140 48.09 -34.40 0.26
N GLN A 141 49.29 -34.46 0.86
CA GLN A 141 49.52 -33.97 2.22
C GLN A 141 49.49 -32.44 2.26
N VAL A 142 48.51 -31.87 2.95
CA VAL A 142 48.45 -30.43 3.24
C VAL A 142 49.41 -30.11 4.41
N PRO A 143 50.36 -29.17 4.26
CA PRO A 143 51.20 -28.71 5.37
C PRO A 143 50.37 -28.03 6.47
N PRO A 144 50.73 -28.16 7.76
CA PRO A 144 49.99 -27.51 8.85
C PRO A 144 50.10 -25.99 8.73
N VAL A 145 48.93 -25.33 8.70
CA VAL A 145 48.78 -23.87 8.68
C VAL A 145 49.34 -23.26 9.97
N PRO A 146 50.27 -22.28 9.91
CA PRO A 146 50.68 -21.50 11.07
C PRO A 146 49.54 -20.64 11.61
N ALA A 147 49.45 -20.52 12.94
CA ALA A 147 48.39 -19.84 13.68
C ALA A 147 48.06 -18.43 13.16
N ALA A 148 46.76 -18.17 12.97
CA ALA A 148 46.22 -16.87 12.60
C ALA A 148 46.42 -15.80 13.69
N PRO A 149 46.65 -14.51 13.33
CA PRO A 149 46.53 -13.38 14.25
C PRO A 149 45.07 -13.14 14.68
N PRO A 150 44.82 -12.53 15.85
CA PRO A 150 43.49 -12.51 16.48
C PRO A 150 42.48 -11.65 15.71
N THR A 151 41.35 -12.28 15.37
CA THR A 151 40.13 -11.65 14.86
C THR A 151 39.58 -10.63 15.88
N PRO A 152 39.10 -9.44 15.47
CA PRO A 152 38.34 -8.55 16.36
C PRO A 152 37.05 -9.25 16.84
N PRO A 153 36.55 -8.93 18.06
CA PRO A 153 35.42 -9.64 18.63
C PRO A 153 34.18 -9.49 17.75
N ALA A 154 33.57 -10.63 17.40
CA ALA A 154 32.31 -10.70 16.69
C ALA A 154 31.24 -9.84 17.41
N PRO A 155 30.39 -9.09 16.68
CA PRO A 155 29.26 -8.41 17.30
C PRO A 155 28.38 -9.45 18.01
N ALA A 156 28.08 -9.17 19.28
CA ALA A 156 27.30 -10.03 20.17
C ALA A 156 26.07 -10.59 19.45
N ALA A 157 25.97 -11.92 19.40
CA ALA A 157 24.86 -12.63 18.80
C ALA A 157 23.54 -12.14 19.41
N ARG A 158 22.62 -11.74 18.53
CA ARG A 158 21.28 -11.26 18.88
C ARG A 158 20.48 -12.43 19.47
N GLU A 159 20.01 -12.27 20.70
CA GLU A 159 19.10 -13.26 21.31
C GLU A 159 17.78 -13.34 20.51
N PRO A 160 17.24 -14.56 20.29
CA PRO A 160 16.02 -14.76 19.51
C PRO A 160 14.78 -14.23 20.24
N ALA A 161 13.82 -13.70 19.47
CA ALA A 161 12.55 -13.23 20.01
C ALA A 161 11.74 -14.41 20.56
N THR A 162 11.26 -14.29 21.79
CA THR A 162 10.52 -15.38 22.46
C THR A 162 9.01 -15.31 22.19
N ARG A 163 8.51 -14.25 21.54
CA ARG A 163 7.09 -14.07 21.18
C ARG A 163 6.89 -13.34 19.84
N PRO A 164 5.84 -13.67 19.07
CA PRO A 164 5.48 -12.95 17.84
C PRO A 164 5.11 -11.49 18.13
N GLY A 165 5.73 -10.53 17.43
CA GLY A 165 5.43 -9.10 17.53
C GLY A 165 6.35 -8.29 18.46
N GLU A 166 7.35 -8.92 19.08
CA GLU A 166 8.27 -8.22 19.99
C GLU A 166 9.36 -7.46 19.19
N THR A 167 9.35 -6.13 19.26
CA THR A 167 10.40 -5.28 18.67
C THR A 167 11.61 -5.18 19.61
N HIS A 168 12.82 -5.29 19.05
CA HIS A 168 14.07 -5.33 19.82
C HIS A 168 14.22 -4.10 20.74
N LYS A 169 14.31 -4.32 22.05
CA LYS A 169 14.60 -3.26 23.03
C LYS A 169 16.11 -3.15 23.22
N PRO A 170 16.76 -2.03 22.84
CA PRO A 170 18.16 -1.82 23.15
C PRO A 170 18.35 -1.74 24.67
N ARG A 171 19.31 -2.51 25.20
CA ARG A 171 19.69 -2.50 26.62
C ARG A 171 20.15 -1.08 26.97
N ARG A 172 19.32 -0.35 27.72
CA ARG A 172 19.61 1.01 28.19
C ARG A 172 20.83 0.94 29.14
N THR A 173 21.99 1.41 28.68
CA THR A 173 23.15 1.61 29.54
C THR A 173 22.86 2.71 30.56
N ALA A 174 23.41 2.56 31.76
CA ALA A 174 23.02 3.30 32.96
C ALA A 174 23.10 4.83 32.79
N ARG A 175 22.07 5.52 33.30
CA ARG A 175 22.02 6.99 33.47
C ARG A 175 23.26 7.47 34.22
N ARG A 176 24.07 8.36 33.62
CA ARG A 176 24.93 9.30 34.36
C ARG A 176 24.05 10.46 34.84
N THR A 177 23.81 10.54 36.14
CA THR A 177 23.29 11.71 36.83
C THR A 177 24.37 12.79 36.88
N PRO A 178 24.12 14.06 36.50
CA PRO A 178 25.03 15.15 36.82
C PRO A 178 24.82 15.59 38.29
N PRO A 179 25.87 16.02 39.01
CA PRO A 179 25.76 16.46 40.40
C PRO A 179 25.06 17.82 40.51
N LYS A 180 24.28 18.00 41.58
CA LYS A 180 23.68 19.28 41.98
C LYS A 180 24.80 20.25 42.37
N SER A 181 24.89 21.40 41.71
CA SER A 181 25.66 22.55 42.22
C SER A 181 24.83 23.27 43.27
N VAL A 182 25.31 23.24 44.51
CA VAL A 182 24.85 24.08 45.62
C VAL A 182 25.56 25.42 45.51
N THR A 183 24.78 26.50 45.44
CA THR A 183 25.07 27.83 46.00
C THR A 183 23.77 28.63 46.02
#